data_AF-A0A8S8XKM3-F1
#
_entry.id   AF-A0A8S8XKM3-F1
#
_cell.length_a   1.000
_cell.length_b   1.000
_cell.length_c   1.000
_cell.angle_alpha   90.00
_cell.angle_beta   90.00
_cell.angle_gamma   90.00
#
_symmetry.space_group_name_H-M   'P 1'
#
loop_
_entity.id
_entity.type
_entity.pdbx_description
1 polymer ?
#
loop_
_entity_poly.entity_id
_entity_poly.type
_entity_poly.pdbx_seq_one_letter_code
_entity_poly.pdbx_strand_id
1 'polypeptide(L)'
;MVSDVDAMRAFVGEGIPISIPEHPGISTEVDHAPKRRQILTEKEKRLAIKNALRYFPKEQHKSLATEFAEELDSFGRIWMMRYRPTQYQIKSYPLDSYQPNPRKQRRLC
;
A
#
# COMPACT_ATOMS: atom_id res chain seq x y z
N MET A 1 -4.18 -4.84 -26.09
CA MET A 1 -4.38 -3.92 -24.94
C MET A 1 -4.93 -4.76 -23.82
N VAL A 2 -4.21 -4.89 -22.70
CA VAL A 2 -4.69 -5.64 -21.53
C VAL A 2 -5.90 -4.88 -20.97
N SER A 3 -7.01 -5.57 -20.71
CA SER A 3 -8.19 -4.89 -20.16
C SER A 3 -7.89 -4.45 -18.71
N ASP A 4 -8.47 -3.33 -18.30
CA ASP A 4 -8.34 -2.79 -16.92
C ASP A 4 -8.72 -3.84 -15.85
N VAL A 5 -9.64 -4.76 -16.20
CA VAL A 5 -10.05 -5.89 -15.38
C VAL A 5 -8.96 -6.96 -15.25
N ASP A 6 -8.25 -7.27 -16.34
CA ASP A 6 -7.19 -8.28 -16.30
C ASP A 6 -5.98 -7.78 -15.48
N ALA A 7 -5.64 -6.50 -15.60
CA ALA A 7 -4.65 -5.86 -14.75
C ALA A 7 -5.08 -5.93 -13.28
N MET A 8 -6.31 -5.52 -12.96
CA MET A 8 -6.85 -5.62 -11.59
C MET A 8 -6.75 -7.05 -11.03
N ARG A 9 -7.10 -8.07 -11.83
CA ARG A 9 -7.07 -9.49 -11.40
C ARG A 9 -5.66 -9.94 -11.04
N ALA A 10 -4.68 -9.60 -11.87
CA ALA A 10 -3.28 -9.97 -11.64
C ALA A 10 -2.74 -9.35 -10.34
N PHE A 11 -2.90 -8.02 -10.18
CA PHE A 11 -2.37 -7.30 -9.02
C PHE A 11 -3.06 -7.67 -7.70
N VAL A 12 -4.38 -7.91 -7.72
CA VAL A 12 -5.11 -8.35 -6.52
C VAL A 12 -4.69 -9.76 -6.09
N GLY A 13 -4.36 -10.64 -7.05
CA GLY A 13 -3.92 -12.01 -6.77
C GLY A 13 -2.49 -12.15 -6.26
N GLU A 14 -1.59 -11.25 -6.70
CA GLU A 14 -0.16 -11.29 -6.36
C GLU A 14 0.11 -10.97 -4.88
N GLY A 15 -0.62 -10.02 -4.30
CA GLY A 15 -0.41 -9.59 -2.92
C GLY A 15 0.78 -8.64 -2.78
N ILE A 16 1.74 -8.98 -1.92
CA ILE A 16 2.94 -8.14 -1.69
C ILE A 16 4.09 -8.68 -2.54
N PRO A 17 4.59 -7.92 -3.53
CA PRO A 17 5.67 -8.37 -4.40
C PRO A 17 6.99 -8.50 -3.64
N ILE A 18 7.85 -9.41 -4.12
CA ILE A 18 9.18 -9.69 -3.54
C ILE A 18 10.18 -8.57 -3.89
N SER A 19 9.98 -7.90 -5.03
CA SER A 19 10.75 -6.71 -5.42
C SER A 19 10.03 -5.44 -4.98
N ILE A 20 10.80 -4.42 -4.61
CA ILE A 20 10.25 -3.10 -4.27
C ILE A 20 9.77 -2.41 -5.56
N PRO A 21 8.47 -2.10 -5.70
CA PRO A 21 7.95 -1.39 -6.86
C PRO A 21 8.39 0.08 -6.87
N GLU A 22 8.38 0.70 -8.05
CA GLU A 22 8.72 2.11 -8.20
C GLU A 22 7.74 3.01 -7.44
N HIS A 23 8.25 4.14 -6.95
CA HIS A 23 7.42 5.07 -6.18
C HIS A 23 6.51 5.86 -7.13
N PRO A 24 5.17 5.78 -6.98
CA PRO A 24 4.23 6.36 -7.95
C PRO A 24 4.09 7.89 -7.85
N GLY A 25 4.81 8.52 -6.92
CA GLY A 25 4.73 9.95 -6.66
C GLY A 25 3.42 10.38 -6.01
N ILE A 26 3.31 11.68 -5.74
CA ILE A 26 2.12 12.30 -5.15
C ILE A 26 1.32 12.91 -6.31
N SER A 27 0.15 12.36 -6.61
CA SER A 27 -0.75 12.91 -7.63
C SER A 27 -1.40 14.20 -7.11
N THR A 28 -1.32 15.28 -7.89
CA THR A 28 -2.00 16.55 -7.59
C THR A 28 -3.48 16.56 -8.00
N GLU A 29 -3.96 15.50 -8.64
CA GLU A 29 -5.32 15.41 -9.17
C GLU A 29 -6.35 15.01 -8.11
N VAL A 30 -5.88 14.54 -6.95
CA VAL A 30 -6.72 14.03 -5.86
C VAL A 30 -6.42 14.80 -4.58
N ASP A 31 -7.49 15.08 -3.83
CA ASP A 31 -7.38 15.70 -2.52
C ASP A 31 -6.63 14.79 -1.54
N HIS A 32 -5.61 15.35 -0.88
CA HIS A 32 -4.82 14.65 0.11
C HIS A 32 -5.38 14.88 1.52
N ALA A 33 -5.31 13.83 2.34
CA ALA A 33 -5.65 13.98 3.75
C ALA A 33 -4.69 14.97 4.42
N PRO A 34 -5.19 15.85 5.31
CA PRO A 34 -4.34 16.79 6.03
C PRO A 34 -3.35 16.04 6.93
N LYS A 35 -2.18 16.66 7.14
CA LYS A 35 -1.12 16.13 8.00
C LYS A 35 -1.65 15.90 9.42
N ARG A 36 -1.39 14.70 9.97
CA ARG A 36 -1.73 14.43 11.37
C ARG A 36 -0.74 15.12 12.30
N ARG A 37 -1.21 15.53 13.48
CA ARG A 37 -0.34 16.01 14.56
C ARG A 37 0.60 14.88 14.97
N GLN A 38 1.90 15.16 14.98
CA GLN A 38 2.91 14.22 15.45
C GLN A 38 3.00 14.27 16.97
N ILE A 39 2.29 13.37 17.63
CA ILE A 39 2.28 13.25 19.10
C ILE A 39 3.19 12.09 19.56
N LEU A 40 3.70 11.30 18.60
CA LEU A 40 4.50 10.10 18.86
C LEU A 40 5.90 10.47 19.34
N THR A 41 6.32 9.84 20.43
CA THR A 41 7.70 9.85 20.91
C THR A 41 8.62 9.06 19.98
N GLU A 42 9.94 9.26 20.07
CA GLU A 42 10.89 8.50 19.23
C GLU A 42 10.75 6.98 19.37
N LYS A 43 10.45 6.49 20.57
CA LYS A 43 10.23 5.06 20.82
C LYS A 43 9.00 4.55 20.06
N GLU A 44 7.92 5.33 20.06
CA GLU A 44 6.70 4.99 19.34
C GLU A 44 6.86 5.11 17.83
N LYS A 45 7.63 6.10 17.35
CA LYS A 45 7.99 6.19 15.92
C LYS A 45 8.74 4.94 15.45
N ARG A 46 9.75 4.49 16.20
CA ARG A 46 10.47 3.23 15.92
C ARG A 46 9.55 2.01 15.95
N LEU A 47 8.62 1.96 16.91
CA LEU A 47 7.63 0.88 16.99
C LEU A 47 6.68 0.89 15.79
N ALA A 48 6.23 2.06 15.35
CA ALA A 48 5.36 2.22 14.18
C ALA A 48 6.05 1.71 12.90
N ILE A 49 7.32 2.07 12.68
CA ILE A 49 8.11 1.57 11.54
C ILE A 49 8.29 0.05 11.65
N LYS A 50 8.60 -0.49 12.83
CA LYS A 50 8.71 -1.94 13.04
C LYS A 50 7.39 -2.67 12.74
N ASN A 51 6.26 -2.09 13.12
CA ASN A 51 4.93 -2.63 12.83
C ASN A 51 4.63 -2.63 11.33
N ALA A 52 5.03 -1.57 10.61
CA ALA A 52 4.90 -1.48 9.16
C ALA A 52 5.76 -2.54 8.45
N LEU A 53 7.01 -2.72 8.88
CA LEU A 53 7.96 -3.68 8.29
C LEU A 53 7.57 -5.15 8.48
N ARG A 54 6.65 -5.47 9.41
CA ARG A 54 6.18 -6.85 9.64
C ARG A 54 5.58 -7.49 8.39
N TYR A 55 5.01 -6.70 7.49
CA TYR A 55 4.33 -7.20 6.29
C TYR A 55 5.27 -7.45 5.11
N PHE A 56 6.54 -7.04 5.20
CA PHE A 56 7.49 -7.07 4.09
C PHE A 56 8.65 -8.06 4.31
N PRO A 57 9.24 -8.61 3.23
CA PRO A 57 10.47 -9.40 3.30
C PRO A 57 11.63 -8.61 3.92
N LYS A 58 12.51 -9.30 4.66
CA LYS A 58 13.65 -8.68 5.36
C LYS A 58 14.60 -7.92 4.44
N GLU A 59 14.74 -8.39 3.21
CA GLU A 59 15.61 -7.79 2.18
C GLU A 59 15.19 -6.35 1.86
N GLN A 60 13.90 -6.04 1.97
CA GLN A 60 13.36 -4.73 1.67
C GLN A 60 13.42 -3.77 2.87
N HIS A 61 13.66 -4.29 4.09
CA HIS A 61 13.54 -3.50 5.32
C HIS A 61 14.47 -2.29 5.34
N LYS A 62 15.67 -2.41 4.77
CA LYS A 62 16.64 -1.31 4.73
C LYS A 62 16.14 -0.12 3.93
N SER A 63 15.53 -0.36 2.76
CA SER A 63 15.00 0.72 1.91
C SER A 63 13.69 1.26 2.49
N LEU A 64 12.77 0.37 2.89
CA LEU A 64 11.45 0.76 3.37
C LEU A 64 11.50 1.47 4.72
N ALA A 65 12.46 1.15 5.60
CA ALA A 65 12.57 1.80 6.91
C ALA A 65 12.81 3.31 6.79
N THR A 66 13.70 3.72 5.88
CA THR A 66 14.01 5.13 5.62
C THR A 66 12.78 5.86 5.07
N GLU A 67 12.12 5.26 4.09
CA GLU A 67 10.92 5.85 3.49
C GLU A 67 9.76 5.96 4.49
N PHE A 68 9.53 4.94 5.31
CA PHE A 68 8.47 4.98 6.32
C PHE A 68 8.76 6.02 7.40
N ALA A 69 10.02 6.28 7.71
CA ALA A 69 10.39 7.39 8.60
C ALA A 69 10.05 8.75 7.95
N GLU A 70 10.39 8.93 6.67
CA GLU A 70 10.08 10.14 5.90
C GLU A 70 8.56 10.35 5.74
N GLU A 71 7.78 9.30 5.49
CA GLU A 71 6.32 9.36 5.43
C GLU A 71 5.72 9.76 6.79
N LEU A 72 6.23 9.18 7.87
CA LEU A 72 5.78 9.50 9.23
C LEU A 72 6.09 10.95 9.59
N ASP A 73 7.25 11.47 9.19
CA ASP A 73 7.64 12.86 9.44
C ASP A 73 6.93 13.86 8.50
N SER A 74 6.64 13.47 7.27
CA SER A 74 5.99 14.35 6.28
C SER A 74 4.47 14.43 6.47
N PHE A 75 3.82 13.28 6.69
CA PHE A 75 2.36 13.13 6.68
C PHE A 75 1.79 12.77 8.06
N GLY A 76 2.62 12.32 9.00
CA GLY A 76 2.16 11.82 10.30
C GLY A 76 1.53 10.43 10.21
N ARG A 77 1.71 9.72 9.09
CA ARG A 77 1.21 8.35 8.84
C ARG A 77 2.14 7.64 7.87
N ILE A 78 2.19 6.31 7.98
CA ILE A 78 2.86 5.44 7.02
C ILE A 78 1.77 4.92 6.07
N TRP A 79 1.82 5.32 4.80
CA TRP A 79 0.88 4.91 3.75
C TRP A 79 1.43 3.81 2.86
N MET A 80 2.76 3.64 2.84
CA MET A 80 3.42 2.65 1.99
C MET A 80 3.12 2.91 0.51
N MET A 81 3.31 4.16 0.07
CA MET A 81 2.79 4.64 -1.22
C MET A 81 3.24 3.81 -2.43
N ARG A 82 4.42 3.17 -2.36
CA ARG A 82 4.93 2.24 -3.37
C ARG A 82 3.99 1.09 -3.73
N TYR A 83 3.24 0.59 -2.75
CA TYR A 83 2.35 -0.56 -2.91
C TYR A 83 0.94 -0.18 -3.32
N ARG A 84 0.68 1.11 -3.56
CA ARG A 84 -0.59 1.55 -4.14
C ARG A 84 -0.65 1.08 -5.60
N PRO A 85 -1.70 0.36 -6.02
CA PRO A 85 -1.85 -0.03 -7.40
C PRO A 85 -2.06 1.21 -8.28
N THR A 86 -1.22 1.34 -9.31
CA THR A 86 -1.30 2.39 -10.34
C THR A 86 -1.59 1.83 -11.73
N GLN A 87 -1.49 0.52 -11.89
CA GLN A 87 -1.63 -0.19 -13.15
C GLN A 87 -3.09 -0.32 -13.61
N TYR A 88 -4.04 -0.12 -12.70
CA TYR A 88 -5.47 -0.10 -12.98
C TYR A 88 -6.16 1.01 -12.18
N GLN A 89 -7.36 1.41 -12.62
CA GLN A 89 -8.12 2.44 -11.92
C GLN A 89 -8.80 1.86 -10.67
N ILE A 90 -8.53 2.42 -9.49
CA ILE A 90 -9.23 2.00 -8.27
C ILE A 90 -10.70 2.45 -8.34
N LYS A 91 -11.59 1.53 -8.67
CA LYS A 91 -13.06 1.69 -8.69
C LYS A 91 -13.75 0.37 -8.35
N SER A 92 -15.07 0.38 -8.22
CA SER A 92 -15.85 -0.85 -8.12
C SER A 92 -15.89 -1.56 -9.48
N TYR A 93 -15.58 -2.86 -9.49
CA TYR A 93 -15.73 -3.73 -10.64
C TYR A 93 -16.91 -4.70 -10.43
N PRO A 94 -17.48 -5.30 -11.50
CA PRO A 94 -18.49 -6.35 -11.38
C PRO A 94 -18.01 -7.53 -10.51
N LEU A 95 -18.92 -8.21 -9.81
CA LEU A 95 -18.57 -9.30 -8.90
C LEU A 95 -17.77 -10.43 -9.60
N ASP A 96 -18.14 -10.75 -10.85
CA ASP A 96 -17.47 -11.77 -11.68
C ASP A 96 -16.05 -11.38 -12.10
N SER A 97 -15.68 -10.11 -11.90
CA SER A 97 -14.32 -9.63 -12.19
C SER A 97 -13.31 -10.03 -11.11
N TYR A 98 -13.76 -10.21 -9.87
CA TYR A 98 -12.90 -10.70 -8.80
C TYR A 98 -12.77 -12.22 -8.91
N GLN A 99 -11.57 -12.76 -8.74
CA GLN A 99 -11.36 -14.20 -8.62
C GLN A 99 -11.33 -14.58 -7.14
N PRO A 100 -12.47 -14.91 -6.51
CA PRO A 100 -12.49 -15.30 -5.12
C PRO A 100 -11.77 -16.63 -4.96
N ASN A 101 -10.83 -16.69 -4.01
CA ASN A 101 -10.36 -17.98 -3.53
C ASN A 101 -11.51 -18.61 -2.72
N PRO A 102 -12.05 -19.79 -3.11
CA PRO A 102 -13.23 -20.38 -2.48
C PRO A 102 -13.06 -20.66 -0.98
N ARG A 103 -11.81 -20.72 -0.48
CA ARG A 103 -11.51 -20.93 0.95
C ARG A 103 -11.52 -19.66 1.82
N LYS A 104 -11.53 -18.46 1.22
CA LYS A 104 -11.33 -17.18 1.94
C LYS A 104 -12.50 -16.20 1.76
N GLN A 105 -13.64 -16.66 1.27
CA GLN A 105 -14.78 -15.78 0.99
C GLN A 105 -15.58 -15.52 2.26
N ARG A 106 -15.19 -14.50 3.03
CA ARG A 106 -16.14 -13.75 3.84
C ARG A 106 -16.56 -12.57 2.97
N ARG A 107 -17.86 -12.43 2.71
CA ARG A 107 -18.40 -11.21 2.11
C ARG A 107 -17.87 -10.03 2.92
N LEU A 108 -17.07 -9.16 2.31
CA LEU A 108 -16.84 -7.82 2.85
C LEU A 108 -18.10 -7.04 2.47
N CYS A 109 -19.11 -7.12 3.33
CA CYS A 109 -20.23 -6.19 3.37
C CYS A 109 -19.92 -5.15 4.45
#